data_AF-A0A142JJT7-F1
#
_entry.id   AF-A0A142JJT7-F1
#
_cell.length_a   1.000
_cell.length_b   1.000
_cell.length_c   1.000
_cell.angle_alpha   90.00
_cell.angle_beta   90.00
_cell.angle_gamma   90.00
#
_symmetry.space_group_name_H-M   'P 1'
#
loop_
_entity.id
_entity.type
_entity.pdbx_description
1 polymer ?
#
loop_
_entity_poly.entity_id
_entity_poly.type
_entity_poly.pdbx_seq_one_letter_code
_entity_poly.pdbx_strand_id
1 'polypeptide(L)'
;MLCAVGPVLAQPARIAVVNSELILPDSLPAKQAHNRLAQEFSTRDRELQDMDRKTRALADKLEKEAAVLTDLDHQRRQHEVAELTHEFQRKQRGFREDLQQRRNEELNRPGFCGGSHS
;
A
#
# COMPACT_ATOMS: atom_id res chain seq x y z
N MET A 1 22.22 -32.20 -5.65
CA MET A 1 21.63 -31.13 -6.49
C MET A 1 21.14 -30.06 -5.54
N LEU A 2 21.89 -28.97 -5.37
CA LEU A 2 21.68 -27.95 -4.34
C LEU A 2 20.84 -26.82 -4.95
N CYS A 3 19.57 -26.67 -4.54
CA CYS A 3 18.73 -25.56 -4.96
C CYS A 3 19.08 -24.32 -4.11
N ALA A 4 19.81 -23.38 -4.71
CA ALA A 4 20.03 -22.06 -4.15
C ALA A 4 18.71 -21.28 -4.15
N VAL A 5 18.20 -20.94 -2.97
CA VAL A 5 17.09 -20.01 -2.80
C VAL A 5 17.68 -18.60 -2.87
N GLY A 6 17.60 -17.97 -4.04
CA GLY A 6 18.02 -16.58 -4.23
C GLY A 6 17.10 -15.60 -3.49
N PRO A 7 17.60 -14.45 -3.03
CA PRO A 7 16.78 -13.46 -2.34
C PRO A 7 15.72 -12.90 -3.29
N VAL A 8 14.45 -13.03 -2.91
CA VAL A 8 13.35 -12.31 -3.55
C VAL A 8 13.55 -10.82 -3.27
N LEU A 9 14.10 -10.09 -4.24
CA LEU A 9 14.11 -8.64 -4.19
C LEU A 9 12.67 -8.17 -4.39
N ALA A 10 12.01 -7.89 -3.26
CA ALA A 10 10.73 -7.23 -3.21
C ALA A 10 10.87 -5.87 -3.90
N GLN A 11 10.49 -5.81 -5.16
CA GLN A 11 10.49 -4.59 -5.95
C GLN A 11 9.70 -3.52 -5.18
N PRO A 12 10.22 -2.29 -5.04
CA PRO A 12 9.48 -1.21 -4.41
C PRO A 12 8.27 -0.95 -5.27
N ALA A 13 7.14 -1.47 -4.80
CA ALA A 13 5.88 -1.32 -5.48
C ALA A 13 5.60 0.16 -5.58
N ARG A 14 5.69 0.71 -6.78
CA ARG A 14 5.12 2.02 -7.04
C ARG A 14 3.62 1.82 -6.80
N ILE A 15 3.07 2.45 -5.77
CA ILE A 15 1.63 2.58 -5.58
C ILE A 15 1.17 3.52 -6.69
N ALA A 16 1.15 3.02 -7.93
CA ALA A 16 0.46 3.65 -9.01
C ALA A 16 -1.01 3.39 -8.73
N VAL A 17 -1.64 4.43 -8.15
CA VAL A 17 -3.07 4.67 -8.06
C VAL A 17 -3.87 3.63 -8.83
N VAL A 18 -4.65 2.87 -8.06
CA VAL A 18 -5.62 1.86 -8.46
C VAL A 18 -6.22 2.23 -9.82
N ASN A 19 -5.71 1.59 -10.89
CA ASN A 19 -6.30 1.62 -12.23
C ASN A 19 -7.67 0.93 -12.12
N SER A 20 -8.66 1.70 -11.71
CA SER A 20 -10.02 1.25 -11.40
C SER A 20 -10.86 1.11 -12.67
N GLU A 21 -10.26 1.29 -13.85
CA GLU A 21 -10.98 1.43 -15.12
C GLU A 21 -11.19 0.10 -15.87
N LEU A 22 -10.44 -0.96 -15.54
CA LEU A 22 -10.36 -2.08 -16.49
C LEU A 22 -11.39 -3.20 -16.30
N ILE A 23 -12.10 -3.31 -15.17
CA ILE A 23 -13.13 -4.35 -15.00
C ILE A 23 -14.25 -3.84 -14.06
N LEU A 24 -15.18 -3.06 -14.61
CA LEU A 24 -16.45 -2.75 -13.94
C LEU A 24 -17.49 -3.80 -14.37
N PRO A 25 -17.93 -4.71 -13.50
CA PRO A 25 -19.15 -5.45 -13.76
C PRO A 25 -20.34 -4.48 -13.67
N ASP A 26 -21.19 -4.47 -14.70
CA ASP A 26 -22.20 -3.44 -14.96
C ASP A 26 -23.42 -3.44 -14.00
N SER A 27 -23.32 -4.08 -12.84
CA SER A 27 -24.43 -4.25 -11.90
C SER A 27 -24.51 -3.10 -10.87
N LEU A 28 -25.73 -2.59 -10.63
CA LEU A 28 -26.05 -1.60 -9.59
C LEU A 28 -25.44 -1.92 -8.20
N PRO A 29 -25.51 -3.16 -7.67
CA PRO A 29 -24.86 -3.50 -6.41
C PRO A 29 -23.33 -3.49 -6.48
N ALA A 30 -22.72 -3.83 -7.62
CA ALA A 30 -21.27 -3.70 -7.79
C ALA A 30 -20.85 -2.23 -7.71
N LYS A 31 -21.56 -1.33 -8.39
CA LYS A 31 -21.27 0.12 -8.36
C LYS A 31 -21.35 0.70 -6.94
N GLN A 32 -22.32 0.26 -6.13
CA GLN A 32 -22.43 0.70 -4.73
C GLN A 32 -21.31 0.16 -3.84
N ALA A 33 -20.96 -1.13 -3.97
CA ALA A 33 -19.83 -1.71 -3.25
C ALA A 33 -18.52 -1.03 -3.66
N HIS A 34 -18.34 -0.76 -4.96
CA HIS A 34 -17.18 -0.05 -5.49
C HIS A 34 -17.03 1.34 -4.91
N ASN A 35 -18.12 2.11 -4.79
CA ASN A 35 -18.07 3.45 -4.20
C ASN A 35 -17.68 3.43 -2.72
N ARG A 36 -18.16 2.44 -1.96
CA ARG A 36 -17.77 2.25 -0.55
C ARG A 36 -16.29 1.90 -0.44
N LEU A 37 -15.82 0.95 -1.25
CA LEU A 37 -14.40 0.59 -1.30
C LEU A 37 -13.54 1.78 -1.76
N ALA A 38 -13.95 2.53 -2.78
CA ALA A 38 -13.23 3.72 -3.24
C ALA A 38 -13.08 4.77 -2.13
N GLN A 39 -14.10 4.96 -1.29
CA GLN A 39 -14.05 5.91 -0.18
C GLN A 39 -13.16 5.44 0.98
N GLU A 40 -13.24 4.16 1.35
CA GLU A 40 -12.37 3.56 2.39
C GLU A 40 -10.90 3.53 1.93
N PHE A 41 -10.65 3.05 0.70
CA PHE A 41 -9.30 2.94 0.16
C PHE A 41 -8.71 4.29 -0.24
N SER A 42 -9.51 5.29 -0.65
CA SER A 42 -9.01 6.65 -0.88
C SER A 42 -8.46 7.28 0.40
N THR A 43 -9.09 6.99 1.55
CA THR A 43 -8.61 7.51 2.84
C THR A 43 -7.27 6.87 3.19
N ARG A 44 -7.15 5.54 3.04
CA ARG A 44 -5.90 4.81 3.29
C ARG A 44 -4.79 5.12 2.29
N ASP A 45 -5.14 5.38 1.03
CA ASP A 45 -4.18 5.79 0.01
C ASP A 45 -3.57 7.15 0.37
N ARG A 46 -4.39 8.12 0.81
CA ARG A 46 -3.88 9.41 1.32
C ARG A 46 -2.96 9.22 2.53
N GLU A 47 -3.34 8.37 3.47
CA GLU A 47 -2.50 8.08 4.64
C GLU A 47 -1.13 7.49 4.24
N LEU A 48 -1.10 6.59 3.27
CA LEU A 48 0.14 6.04 2.70
C LEU A 48 0.97 7.11 1.98
N GLN A 49 0.34 7.98 1.19
CA GLN A 49 1.04 9.09 0.53
C GLN A 49 1.63 10.08 1.55
N ASP A 50 0.91 10.39 2.62
CA ASP A 50 1.39 11.27 3.67
C ASP A 50 2.56 10.64 4.44
N MET A 51 2.53 9.32 4.67
CA MET A 51 3.67 8.60 5.25
C MET A 51 4.90 8.59 4.35
N ASP A 52 4.74 8.37 3.04
CA ASP A 52 5.86 8.45 2.09
C ASP A 52 6.47 9.86 2.09
N ARG A 53 5.63 10.90 2.02
CA ARG A 53 6.06 12.30 2.11
C ARG A 53 6.78 12.60 3.41
N LYS A 54 6.25 12.14 4.55
CA LYS A 54 6.86 12.35 5.87
C LYS A 54 8.22 11.65 5.96
N THR A 55 8.32 10.41 5.48
CA THR A 55 9.55 9.63 5.48
C THR A 55 10.63 10.31 4.65
N ARG A 56 10.29 10.76 3.43
CA ARG A 56 11.21 11.52 2.57
C ARG A 56 11.62 12.84 3.20
N ALA A 57 10.67 13.60 3.75
CA ALA A 57 10.96 14.88 4.39
C ALA A 57 11.89 14.72 5.60
N LEU A 58 11.76 13.65 6.37
CA LEU A 58 12.66 13.35 7.49
C LEU A 58 14.05 12.91 6.99
N ALA A 59 14.12 12.11 5.93
CA ALA A 59 15.38 11.74 5.31
C ALA A 59 16.13 12.97 4.75
N ASP A 60 15.43 13.85 4.03
CA ASP A 60 16.00 15.10 3.51
C ASP A 60 16.47 16.02 4.64
N LYS A 61 15.71 16.10 5.74
CA LYS A 61 16.11 16.87 6.93
C LYS A 61 17.34 16.28 7.59
N LEU A 62 17.41 14.96 7.73
CA LEU A 62 18.58 14.27 8.28
C LEU A 62 19.82 14.58 7.44
N GLU A 63 19.72 14.54 6.12
CA GLU A 63 20.84 14.80 5.21
C GLU A 63 21.30 16.27 5.28
N LYS A 64 20.36 17.22 5.36
CA LYS A 64 20.67 18.66 5.53
C LYS A 64 21.26 18.99 6.88
N GLU A 65 20.74 18.38 7.94
CA GLU A 65 21.16 18.63 9.31
C GLU A 65 22.34 17.73 9.72
N ALA A 66 22.78 16.79 8.87
CA ALA A 66 23.88 15.86 9.15
C ALA A 66 25.18 16.57 9.56
N ALA A 67 25.43 17.77 9.01
CA ALA A 67 26.61 18.57 9.33
C ALA A 67 26.51 19.33 10.68
N VAL A 68 25.32 19.40 11.29
CA VAL A 68 25.02 20.19 12.50
C VAL A 68 24.55 19.32 13.67
N LEU A 69 24.01 18.13 13.39
CA LEU A 69 23.54 17.18 14.41
C LEU A 69 24.71 16.52 15.16
N THR A 70 24.47 16.20 16.43
CA THR A 70 25.38 15.34 17.20
C THR A 70 25.22 13.88 16.75
N ASP A 71 26.24 13.04 16.98
CA ASP A 71 26.18 11.61 16.64
C ASP A 71 24.94 10.92 17.25
N LEU A 72 24.55 11.31 18.46
CA LEU A 72 23.39 10.78 19.16
C LEU A 72 22.07 11.19 18.49
N ASP A 73 21.94 12.46 18.09
CA ASP A 73 20.76 12.95 17.40
C ASP A 73 20.64 12.37 15.98
N HIS A 74 21.79 12.19 15.31
CA HIS A 74 21.87 11.55 14.01
C HIS A 74 21.36 10.10 14.08
N GLN A 75 21.85 9.31 15.04
CA GLN A 75 21.36 7.93 15.24
C GLN A 75 19.86 7.88 15.58
N ARG A 76 19.36 8.78 16.43
CA ARG A 76 17.93 8.85 16.76
C ARG A 76 17.06 9.08 15.53
N ARG A 77 17.43 10.05 14.70
CA ARG A 77 16.68 10.39 13.48
C ARG A 77 16.80 9.33 12.40
N GLN A 78 17.97 8.71 12.27
CA GLN A 78 18.14 7.53 11.40
C GLN A 78 17.21 6.40 11.80
N HIS A 79 17.10 6.12 13.09
CA HIS A 79 16.18 5.11 13.60
C HIS A 79 14.72 5.49 13.32
N GLU A 80 14.33 6.76 13.51
CA GLU A 80 12.98 7.22 13.19
C GLU A 80 12.63 7.06 11.70
N VAL A 81 13.55 7.42 10.81
CA VAL A 81 13.38 7.22 9.36
C VAL A 81 13.27 5.73 9.01
N ALA A 82 14.07 4.88 9.62
CA ALA A 82 14.01 3.43 9.43
C ALA A 82 12.66 2.85 9.89
N GLU A 83 12.19 3.23 11.08
CA GLU A 83 10.91 2.80 11.63
C GLU A 83 9.75 3.20 10.72
N LEU A 84 9.69 4.47 10.29
CA LEU A 84 8.66 4.96 9.37
C LEU A 84 8.72 4.25 8.02
N THR A 85 9.91 3.95 7.51
CA THR A 85 10.09 3.19 6.27
C THR A 85 9.55 1.77 6.41
N HIS A 86 9.87 1.08 7.51
CA HIS A 86 9.35 -0.26 7.77
C HIS A 86 7.84 -0.27 7.94
N GLU A 87 7.28 0.73 8.62
CA GLU A 87 5.84 0.89 8.79
C GLU A 87 5.14 1.15 7.45
N PHE A 88 5.67 2.08 6.64
CA PHE A 88 5.17 2.36 5.30
C PHE A 88 5.12 1.10 4.45
N GLN A 89 6.21 0.34 4.41
CA GLN A 89 6.25 -0.92 3.65
C GLN A 89 5.25 -1.95 4.18
N ARG A 90 5.05 -2.03 5.51
CA ARG A 90 4.05 -2.91 6.13
C ARG A 90 2.63 -2.51 5.69
N LYS A 91 2.27 -1.24 5.87
CA LYS A 91 0.95 -0.72 5.49
C LYS A 91 0.72 -0.81 3.98
N GLN A 92 1.75 -0.61 3.16
CA GLN A 92 1.67 -0.75 1.72
C GLN A 92 1.37 -2.21 1.28
N ARG A 93 1.95 -3.20 1.95
CA ARG A 93 1.62 -4.62 1.71
C ARG A 93 0.20 -4.92 2.16
N GLY A 94 -0.15 -4.55 3.39
CA GLY A 94 -1.49 -4.72 3.94
C GLY A 94 -2.57 -4.04 3.08
N PHE A 95 -2.32 -2.84 2.56
CA PHE A 95 -3.25 -2.14 1.66
C PHE A 95 -3.51 -2.91 0.36
N ARG A 96 -2.46 -3.51 -0.24
CA ARG A 96 -2.63 -4.32 -1.45
C ARG A 96 -3.37 -5.60 -1.15
N GLU A 97 -3.05 -6.26 -0.05
CA GLU A 97 -3.72 -7.48 0.40
C GLU A 97 -5.20 -7.20 0.72
N ASP A 98 -5.49 -6.14 1.48
CA ASP A 98 -6.85 -5.69 1.78
C ASP A 98 -7.63 -5.38 0.51
N LEU A 99 -7.03 -4.70 -0.48
CA LEU A 99 -7.71 -4.39 -1.74
C LEU A 99 -8.06 -5.66 -2.52
N GLN A 100 -7.13 -6.62 -2.58
CA GLN A 100 -7.37 -7.91 -3.23
C GLN A 100 -8.43 -8.72 -2.49
N GLN A 101 -8.37 -8.75 -1.16
CA GLN A 101 -9.30 -9.46 -0.31
C GLN A 101 -10.71 -8.87 -0.42
N ARG A 102 -10.87 -7.56 -0.28
CA ARG A 102 -12.16 -6.87 -0.43
C ARG A 102 -12.78 -7.08 -1.81
N ARG A 103 -11.98 -6.98 -2.87
CA ARG A 103 -12.47 -7.25 -4.23
C ARG A 103 -12.96 -8.69 -4.37
N ASN A 104 -12.21 -9.65 -3.83
CA ASN A 104 -12.59 -11.07 -3.89
C ASN A 104 -13.84 -11.38 -3.04
N GLU A 105 -13.99 -10.73 -1.87
CA GLU A 105 -15.17 -10.83 -1.01
C GLU A 105 -16.45 -10.33 -1.72
N GLU A 106 -16.37 -9.19 -2.42
CA GLU A 106 -17.52 -8.65 -3.17
C GLU A 106 -17.87 -9.53 -4.39
N LEU A 107 -16.87 -10.08 -5.09
CA LEU A 107 -17.10 -11.00 -6.21
C LEU A 107 -17.72 -12.34 -5.78
N ASN A 108 -17.40 -12.81 -4.57
CA ASN A 108 -17.89 -14.09 -4.04
C ASN A 108 -19.18 -13.96 -3.21
N ARG A 109 -19.76 -12.75 -3.11
CA ARG A 109 -21.00 -12.53 -2.34
C ARG A 109 -22.18 -13.24 -3.02
N PRO A 110 -23.05 -13.96 -2.28
CA PRO A 110 -24.14 -14.78 -2.83
C PRO A 110 -25.28 -14.02 -3.57
N GLY A 111 -25.07 -12.78 -4.00
CA GLY A 111 -25.92 -12.04 -4.94
C GLY A 111 -25.24 -11.72 -6.28
N PHE A 112 -24.00 -12.17 -6.49
CA PHE A 112 -23.23 -12.02 -7.74
C PHE A 112 -23.30 -13.25 -8.66
N CYS A 113 -23.92 -14.34 -8.19
CA CYS A 113 -24.19 -15.56 -8.96
C CYS A 113 -25.33 -15.34 -9.97
N GLY A 114 -25.13 -14.41 -10.91
CA GLY A 114 -25.91 -14.35 -12.14
C GLY A 114 -25.31 -15.28 -13.18
N GLY A 115 -25.76 -16.53 -13.17
CA GLY A 115 -25.84 -17.46 -14.31
C GLY A 115 -24.69 -17.54 -15.32
N SER A 116 -23.98 -18.66 -15.30
CA SER A 116 -23.74 -19.54 -16.47
C SER A 116 -23.13 -20.84 -15.89
N HIS A 117 -23.86 -21.96 -15.90
CA HIS A 117 -23.85 -22.98 -16.98
C HIS A 117 -22.40 -23.24 -17.47
N SER A 118 -21.78 -24.40 -17.26
CA SER A 118 -22.26 -25.79 -17.27
C SER A 118 -21.39 -26.71 -16.44
#